data_AF-A0A0K8VL03-F1
#
_entry.id   AF-A0A0K8VL03-F1
#
_cell.length_a   1.000
_cell.length_b   1.000
_cell.length_c   1.000
_cell.angle_alpha   90.00
_cell.angle_beta   90.00
_cell.angle_gamma   90.00
#
_symmetry.space_group_name_H-M   'P 1'
#
loop_
_entity.id
_entity.type
_entity.pdbx_description
1 polymer ?
#
loop_
_entity_poly.entity_id
_entity_poly.type
_entity_poly.pdbx_seq_one_letter_code
_entity_poly.pdbx_strand_id
1 'polypeptide(L)'
;GEVGSKLSFMMGGGKRHFIDSKLYENGTRSDGLDLIDQYKKISDRNAFVESRTELNNLNFSNVDRVLGIFSDSHLQYHLETDANSRQPTLEEMTRKAIEFLSRNEEGYFIFIEGGRIDTAHHDNMARLALDEVVEFSKAINAARELTSEEDTLIVVTADHSHAFSYSGYPVS
;
A
#
# COMPACT_ATOMS: atom_id res chain seq x y z
N GLY A 1 -2.44 -12.53 -15.48
CA GLY A 1 -1.45 -13.60 -15.25
C GLY A 1 -1.89 -14.47 -14.09
N GLU A 2 -1.45 -15.73 -14.03
CA GLU A 2 -1.91 -16.69 -13.01
C GLU A 2 -1.61 -16.26 -11.57
N VAL A 3 -0.53 -15.51 -11.33
CA VAL A 3 -0.11 -15.10 -9.98
C VAL A 3 -0.98 -13.98 -9.40
N GLY A 4 -1.23 -12.91 -10.17
CA GLY A 4 -2.04 -11.77 -9.68
C GLY A 4 -3.47 -12.18 -9.29
N SER A 5 -4.04 -13.17 -9.99
CA SER A 5 -5.37 -13.70 -9.67
C SER A 5 -5.46 -14.44 -8.33
N LYS A 6 -4.32 -14.85 -7.76
CA LYS A 6 -4.20 -15.60 -6.49
C LYS A 6 -3.85 -14.71 -5.29
N LEU A 7 -3.59 -13.42 -5.50
CA LEU A 7 -3.31 -12.50 -4.40
C LEU A 7 -4.55 -12.38 -3.51
N SER A 8 -4.40 -12.74 -2.24
CA SER A 8 -5.44 -12.63 -1.22
C SER A 8 -5.55 -11.21 -0.67
N PHE A 9 -4.47 -10.41 -0.72
CA PHE A 9 -4.46 -9.09 -0.12
C PHE A 9 -3.69 -8.11 -1.01
N MET A 10 -4.32 -7.01 -1.40
CA MET A 10 -3.74 -5.95 -2.23
C MET A 10 -4.22 -4.60 -1.74
N MET A 11 -3.31 -3.64 -1.55
CA MET A 11 -3.64 -2.28 -1.16
C MET A 11 -2.75 -1.26 -1.86
N GLY A 12 -3.30 -0.09 -2.19
CA GLY A 12 -2.54 0.99 -2.78
C GLY A 12 -3.41 2.06 -3.46
N GLY A 13 -2.86 2.70 -4.48
CA GLY A 13 -3.58 3.61 -5.36
C GLY A 13 -3.90 2.98 -6.73
N GLY A 14 -4.30 3.81 -7.68
CA GLY A 14 -4.39 3.44 -9.09
C GLY A 14 -5.78 3.05 -9.57
N LYS A 15 -6.86 3.47 -8.88
CA LYS A 15 -8.26 3.15 -9.24
C LYS A 15 -8.55 3.36 -10.72
N ARG A 16 -7.98 4.40 -11.31
CA ARG A 16 -8.13 4.73 -12.74
C ARG A 16 -7.78 3.60 -13.69
N HIS A 17 -6.89 2.69 -13.29
CA HIS A 17 -6.44 1.58 -14.14
C HIS A 17 -7.36 0.36 -14.08
N PHE A 18 -8.32 0.34 -13.14
CA PHE A 18 -9.26 -0.76 -12.93
C PHE A 18 -10.61 -0.56 -13.61
N ILE A 19 -10.95 0.68 -14.00
CA ILE A 19 -12.27 1.01 -14.54
C ILE A 19 -12.15 1.69 -15.90
N ASP A 20 -13.05 1.36 -16.81
CA ASP A 20 -13.21 2.01 -18.11
C ASP A 20 -13.62 3.48 -17.98
N SER A 21 -13.04 4.31 -18.84
CA SER A 21 -13.36 5.74 -18.96
C SER A 21 -14.84 6.06 -19.20
N LYS A 22 -15.63 5.10 -19.72
CA LYS A 22 -17.08 5.23 -19.90
C LYS A 22 -17.88 4.94 -18.62
N LEU A 23 -17.30 4.22 -17.67
CA LEU A 23 -17.94 3.80 -16.42
C LEU A 23 -17.52 4.68 -15.23
N TYR A 24 -16.33 5.28 -15.31
CA TYR A 24 -15.77 6.16 -14.30
C TYR A 24 -15.01 7.30 -14.97
N GLU A 25 -15.27 8.54 -14.58
CA GLU A 25 -14.72 9.75 -15.22
C GLU A 25 -13.18 9.74 -15.28
N ASN A 26 -12.54 9.31 -14.19
CA ASN A 26 -11.08 9.21 -14.11
C ASN A 26 -10.55 7.86 -14.61
N GLY A 27 -11.40 6.98 -15.16
CA GLY A 27 -11.02 5.68 -15.70
C GLY A 27 -10.11 5.79 -16.92
N THR A 28 -9.16 4.87 -17.05
CA THR A 28 -8.18 4.84 -18.15
C THR A 28 -8.32 3.59 -19.03
N ARG A 29 -9.17 2.64 -18.64
CA ARG A 29 -9.44 1.49 -19.50
C ARG A 29 -10.34 1.89 -20.67
N SER A 30 -10.25 1.11 -21.75
CA SER A 30 -11.00 1.30 -23.00
C SER A 30 -11.71 0.02 -23.47
N ASP A 31 -11.76 -1.00 -22.62
CA ASP A 31 -12.34 -2.32 -22.90
C ASP A 31 -13.76 -2.53 -22.36
N GLY A 32 -14.36 -1.47 -21.79
CA GLY A 32 -15.72 -1.47 -21.23
C GLY A 32 -15.83 -2.21 -19.90
N LEU A 33 -14.71 -2.53 -19.23
CA LEU A 33 -14.69 -3.33 -18.01
C LEU A 33 -14.55 -2.48 -16.75
N ASP A 34 -15.25 -2.89 -15.69
CA ASP A 34 -14.96 -2.53 -14.31
C ASP A 34 -14.40 -3.77 -13.60
N LEU A 35 -13.09 -3.75 -13.34
CA LEU A 35 -12.40 -4.86 -12.68
C LEU A 35 -12.67 -4.91 -11.17
N ILE A 36 -13.08 -3.80 -10.54
CA ILE A 36 -13.44 -3.75 -9.12
C ILE A 36 -14.79 -4.43 -8.92
N ASP A 37 -15.76 -4.13 -9.78
CA ASP A 37 -17.05 -4.80 -9.79
C ASP A 37 -16.91 -6.31 -10.08
N GLN A 38 -16.07 -6.68 -11.05
CA GLN A 38 -15.75 -8.09 -11.30
C GLN A 38 -15.10 -8.75 -10.08
N TYR A 39 -14.13 -8.09 -9.44
CA TYR A 39 -13.50 -8.59 -8.22
C TYR A 39 -14.52 -8.88 -7.12
N LYS A 40 -15.48 -7.97 -6.88
CA LYS A 40 -16.56 -8.16 -5.90
C LYS A 40 -17.46 -9.34 -6.27
N LYS A 41 -17.78 -9.52 -7.56
CA LYS A 41 -18.65 -10.60 -8.06
C LYS A 41 -18.03 -11.99 -8.03
N ILE A 42 -16.70 -12.11 -7.90
CA ILE A 42 -16.03 -13.42 -7.81
C ILE A 42 -16.44 -14.17 -6.54
N SER A 43 -16.63 -13.48 -5.42
CA SER A 43 -16.99 -14.08 -4.14
C SER A 43 -17.53 -13.02 -3.18
N ASP A 44 -18.60 -13.35 -2.45
CA ASP A 44 -19.13 -12.50 -1.36
C ASP A 44 -18.16 -12.34 -0.19
N ARG A 45 -17.08 -13.15 -0.16
CA ARG A 45 -16.00 -13.06 0.84
C ARG A 45 -14.85 -12.15 0.39
N ASN A 46 -14.98 -11.48 -0.76
CA ASN A 46 -14.04 -10.45 -1.21
C ASN A 46 -14.45 -9.09 -0.63
N ALA A 47 -13.55 -8.47 0.14
CA ALA A 47 -13.73 -7.12 0.65
C ALA A 47 -13.04 -6.10 -0.25
N PHE A 48 -13.72 -4.98 -0.48
CA PHE A 48 -13.16 -3.84 -1.17
C PHE A 48 -13.31 -2.60 -0.30
N VAL A 49 -12.23 -1.83 -0.15
CA VAL A 49 -12.17 -0.63 0.68
C VAL A 49 -11.54 0.54 -0.08
N GLU A 50 -12.08 1.74 0.10
CA GLU A 50 -11.62 2.96 -0.59
C GLU A 50 -11.29 4.11 0.36
N SER A 51 -11.27 3.83 1.66
CA SER A 51 -10.89 4.81 2.67
C SER A 51 -10.21 4.17 3.87
N ARG A 52 -9.42 4.98 4.58
CA ARG A 52 -8.81 4.65 5.87
C ARG A 52 -9.86 4.19 6.88
N THR A 53 -11.01 4.84 6.93
CA THR A 53 -12.12 4.47 7.81
C THR A 53 -12.68 3.09 7.47
N GLU A 54 -12.90 2.80 6.19
CA GLU A 54 -13.35 1.46 5.75
C GLU A 54 -12.31 0.39 6.07
N LEU A 55 -11.02 0.66 5.82
CA LEU A 55 -9.93 -0.25 6.16
C LEU A 55 -9.87 -0.54 7.67
N ASN A 56 -10.01 0.49 8.50
CA ASN A 56 -9.97 0.35 9.96
C ASN A 56 -11.18 -0.41 10.51
N ASN A 57 -12.35 -0.25 9.90
CA ASN A 57 -13.58 -0.93 10.28
C ASN A 57 -13.74 -2.33 9.66
N LEU A 58 -12.81 -2.74 8.78
CA LEU A 58 -12.89 -4.03 8.10
C LEU A 58 -12.65 -5.17 9.09
N ASN A 59 -13.67 -6.03 9.25
CA ASN A 59 -13.55 -7.26 10.01
C ASN A 59 -13.14 -8.42 9.09
N PHE A 60 -11.99 -9.02 9.38
CA PHE A 60 -11.45 -10.08 8.55
C PHE A 60 -12.10 -11.45 8.73
N SER A 61 -12.86 -11.73 9.79
CA SER A 61 -13.36 -13.09 10.13
C SER A 61 -14.04 -13.82 8.97
N ASN A 62 -14.77 -13.12 8.10
CA ASN A 62 -15.48 -13.70 6.95
C ASN A 62 -14.89 -13.30 5.60
N VAL A 63 -13.70 -12.68 5.58
CA VAL A 63 -13.06 -12.14 4.39
C VAL A 63 -11.90 -13.04 3.95
N ASP A 64 -11.96 -13.51 2.71
CA ASP A 64 -10.93 -14.34 2.07
C ASP A 64 -9.98 -13.52 1.21
N ARG A 65 -10.44 -12.37 0.70
CA ARG A 65 -9.60 -11.48 -0.09
C ARG A 65 -9.90 -10.02 0.20
N VAL A 66 -8.88 -9.18 0.15
CA VAL A 66 -9.01 -7.73 0.32
C VAL A 66 -8.37 -7.00 -0.86
N LEU A 67 -9.10 -6.03 -1.41
CA LEU A 67 -8.60 -5.05 -2.36
C LEU A 67 -8.85 -3.64 -1.80
N GLY A 68 -7.79 -2.94 -1.39
CA GLY A 68 -7.85 -1.55 -0.94
C GLY A 68 -7.33 -0.59 -2.00
N ILE A 69 -8.15 0.33 -2.48
CA ILE A 69 -7.71 1.34 -3.44
C ILE A 69 -8.11 2.74 -2.95
N PHE A 70 -7.13 3.53 -2.53
CA PHE A 70 -7.39 4.78 -1.79
C PHE A 70 -7.18 6.07 -2.63
N SER A 71 -6.71 5.94 -3.87
CA SER A 71 -6.47 7.06 -4.79
C SER A 71 -6.69 6.64 -6.25
N ASP A 72 -7.02 7.61 -7.11
CA ASP A 72 -7.13 7.38 -8.56
C ASP A 72 -5.80 7.04 -9.21
N SER A 73 -4.71 7.63 -8.72
CA SER A 73 -3.35 7.41 -9.19
C SER A 73 -2.50 6.97 -7.98
N HIS A 74 -1.30 7.49 -7.80
CA HIS A 74 -0.51 7.30 -6.59
C HIS A 74 -1.23 7.83 -5.34
N LEU A 75 -0.90 7.25 -4.18
CA LEU A 75 -1.24 7.86 -2.89
C LEU A 75 -0.53 9.22 -2.75
N GLN A 76 -1.10 10.11 -1.94
CA GLN A 76 -0.47 11.37 -1.56
C GLN A 76 0.80 11.11 -0.75
N TYR A 77 1.71 12.09 -0.74
CA TYR A 77 2.86 12.03 0.16
C TYR A 77 2.39 12.07 1.62
N HIS A 78 3.06 11.38 2.53
CA HIS A 78 2.71 11.34 3.94
C HIS A 78 2.66 12.76 4.56
N LEU A 79 3.60 13.66 4.25
CA LEU A 79 3.54 15.07 4.67
C LEU A 79 2.33 15.86 4.15
N GLU A 80 1.67 15.40 3.09
CA GLU A 80 0.47 16.03 2.53
C GLU A 80 -0.82 15.44 3.13
N THR A 81 -0.69 14.43 3.98
CA THR A 81 -1.80 13.82 4.71
C THR A 81 -1.89 14.31 6.16
N ASP A 82 -3.07 14.16 6.75
CA ASP A 82 -3.31 14.40 8.16
C ASP A 82 -4.18 13.30 8.79
N ALA A 83 -4.57 13.50 10.05
CA ALA A 83 -5.42 12.56 10.79
C ALA A 83 -6.81 12.36 10.15
N ASN A 84 -7.29 13.31 9.35
CA ASN A 84 -8.58 13.26 8.66
C ASN A 84 -8.45 12.77 7.21
N SER A 85 -7.24 12.45 6.75
CA SER A 85 -7.00 11.98 5.40
C SER A 85 -7.78 10.69 5.12
N ARG A 86 -8.35 10.62 3.91
CA ARG A 86 -9.05 9.43 3.42
C ARG A 86 -8.11 8.28 3.13
N GLN A 87 -6.82 8.51 2.88
CA GLN A 87 -5.87 7.41 2.67
C GLN A 87 -5.28 6.95 4.00
N PRO A 88 -5.06 5.64 4.19
CA PRO A 88 -4.27 5.13 5.30
C PRO A 88 -2.78 5.43 5.09
N THR A 89 -2.01 5.44 6.18
CA THR A 89 -0.56 5.52 6.11
C THR A 89 0.06 4.16 5.72
N LEU A 90 1.34 4.14 5.35
CA LEU A 90 2.01 2.88 5.00
C LEU A 90 2.14 1.95 6.21
N GLU A 91 2.34 2.53 7.40
CA GLU A 91 2.30 1.80 8.66
C GLU A 91 0.93 1.12 8.87
N GLU A 92 -0.17 1.85 8.73
CA GLU A 92 -1.52 1.31 8.91
C GLU A 92 -1.83 0.19 7.92
N MET A 93 -1.45 0.40 6.65
CA MET A 93 -1.57 -0.60 5.60
C MET A 93 -0.78 -1.87 5.94
N THR A 94 0.44 -1.72 6.45
CA THR A 94 1.31 -2.84 6.85
C THR A 94 0.68 -3.64 8.00
N ARG A 95 0.22 -2.95 9.05
CA ARG A 95 -0.42 -3.60 10.20
C ARG A 95 -1.65 -4.41 9.78
N LYS A 96 -2.51 -3.83 8.93
CA LYS A 96 -3.72 -4.49 8.43
C LYS A 96 -3.41 -5.69 7.53
N ALA A 97 -2.37 -5.60 6.71
CA ALA A 97 -1.95 -6.71 5.87
C ALA A 97 -1.44 -7.89 6.71
N ILE A 98 -0.59 -7.64 7.72
CA ILE A 98 -0.07 -8.69 8.61
C ILE A 98 -1.20 -9.29 9.46
N GLU A 99 -2.09 -8.46 10.01
CA GLU A 99 -3.30 -8.91 10.73
C GLU A 99 -4.13 -9.87 9.87
N PHE A 100 -4.35 -9.55 8.60
CA PHE A 100 -5.08 -10.42 7.68
C PHE A 100 -4.34 -11.72 7.34
N LEU A 101 -3.05 -11.62 6.99
CA LEU A 101 -2.25 -12.72 6.44
C LEU A 101 -1.78 -13.72 7.50
N SER A 102 -1.53 -13.26 8.73
CA SER A 102 -1.10 -14.09 9.88
C SER A 102 -2.12 -15.17 10.28
N ARG A 103 -3.35 -15.09 9.77
CA ARG A 103 -4.38 -16.13 9.96
C ARG A 103 -4.10 -17.41 9.17
N ASN A 104 -3.19 -17.35 8.20
CA ASN A 104 -2.77 -18.53 7.45
C ASN A 104 -1.62 -19.24 8.18
N GLU A 105 -1.90 -20.41 8.76
CA GLU A 105 -0.92 -21.20 9.51
C GLU A 105 0.22 -21.75 8.62
N GLU A 106 0.00 -21.84 7.30
CA GLU A 106 1.03 -22.23 6.32
C GLU A 106 2.03 -21.09 6.00
N GLY A 107 1.87 -19.94 6.65
CA GLY A 107 2.68 -18.74 6.43
C GLY A 107 2.18 -17.87 5.27
N TYR A 108 2.92 -16.79 5.01
CA TYR A 108 2.55 -15.81 3.99
C TYR A 108 3.77 -15.12 3.41
N PHE A 109 3.56 -14.49 2.25
CA PHE A 109 4.48 -13.54 1.66
C PHE A 109 3.78 -12.18 1.58
N ILE A 110 4.48 -11.13 1.98
CA ILE A 110 4.03 -9.76 1.84
C ILE A 110 5.13 -8.93 1.20
N PHE A 111 4.74 -8.06 0.28
CA PHE A 111 5.61 -7.05 -0.33
C PHE A 111 5.08 -5.67 0.06
N ILE A 112 5.95 -4.85 0.66
CA ILE A 112 5.63 -3.50 1.14
C ILE A 112 6.61 -2.54 0.46
N GLU A 113 6.08 -1.51 -0.18
CA GLU A 113 6.86 -0.58 -0.99
C GLU A 113 6.63 0.87 -0.52
N GLY A 114 7.72 1.58 -0.22
CA GLY A 114 7.72 3.03 -0.01
C GLY A 114 7.83 3.80 -1.34
N GLY A 115 6.96 3.53 -2.31
CA GLY A 115 7.16 3.95 -3.71
C GLY A 115 7.22 5.47 -3.97
N ARG A 116 6.78 6.29 -3.00
CA ARG A 116 6.84 7.75 -3.09
C ARG A 116 8.23 8.32 -2.75
N ILE A 117 9.10 7.55 -2.11
CA ILE A 117 10.51 7.95 -1.85
C ILE A 117 11.21 8.25 -3.18
N ASP A 118 11.06 7.34 -4.14
CA ASP A 118 11.61 7.47 -5.49
C ASP A 118 11.06 8.71 -6.22
N THR A 119 9.73 8.87 -6.22
CA THR A 119 9.07 10.00 -6.88
C THR A 119 9.55 11.34 -6.31
N ALA A 120 9.65 11.46 -4.98
CA ALA A 120 10.13 12.67 -4.34
C ALA A 120 11.59 12.99 -4.65
N HIS A 121 12.45 11.96 -4.79
CA HIS A 121 13.83 12.14 -5.22
C HIS A 121 13.93 12.59 -6.67
N HIS A 122 13.14 12.01 -7.57
CA HIS A 122 13.06 12.45 -8.96
C HIS A 122 12.60 13.91 -9.11
N ASP A 123 11.71 14.37 -8.22
CA ASP A 123 11.20 15.75 -8.20
C ASP A 123 12.13 16.73 -7.43
N ASN A 124 13.31 16.29 -6.96
CA ASN A 124 14.23 17.05 -6.10
C ASN A 124 13.60 17.58 -4.78
N MET A 125 12.58 16.90 -4.27
CA MET A 125 11.85 17.28 -3.06
C MET A 125 12.39 16.56 -1.82
N ALA A 126 13.62 16.90 -1.41
CA ALA A 126 14.34 16.21 -0.33
C ALA A 126 13.56 16.10 0.99
N ARG A 127 12.75 17.11 1.34
CA ARG A 127 11.92 17.08 2.55
C ARG A 127 10.83 16.01 2.48
N LEU A 128 10.18 15.86 1.32
CA LEU A 128 9.17 14.82 1.12
C LEU A 128 9.84 13.44 1.09
N ALA A 129 10.96 13.30 0.40
CA ALA A 129 11.69 12.03 0.33
C ALA A 129 12.12 11.54 1.73
N LEU A 130 12.64 12.43 2.58
CA LEU A 130 13.05 12.07 3.94
C LEU A 130 11.85 11.65 4.81
N ASP A 131 10.71 12.34 4.68
CA ASP A 131 9.51 11.98 5.42
C ASP A 131 8.91 10.64 4.96
N GLU A 132 8.92 10.36 3.66
CA GLU A 132 8.54 9.04 3.12
C GLU A 132 9.46 7.93 3.64
N VAL A 133 10.77 8.18 3.80
CA VAL A 133 11.70 7.24 4.43
C VAL A 133 11.34 7.00 5.90
N VAL A 134 10.94 8.06 6.63
CA VAL A 134 10.48 7.93 8.01
C VAL A 134 9.21 7.07 8.07
N GLU A 135 8.26 7.28 7.16
CA GLU A 135 7.03 6.49 7.10
C GLU A 135 7.30 5.02 6.73
N PHE A 136 8.23 4.75 5.81
CA PHE A 136 8.67 3.39 5.51
C PHE A 136 9.37 2.72 6.70
N SER A 137 10.16 3.47 7.47
CA SER A 137 10.77 2.99 8.72
C SER A 137 9.72 2.60 9.76
N LYS A 138 8.63 3.37 9.91
CA LYS A 138 7.51 2.99 10.78
C LYS A 138 6.84 1.70 10.32
N ALA A 139 6.63 1.52 9.01
CA ALA A 139 6.08 0.29 8.46
C ALA A 139 6.95 -0.93 8.77
N ILE A 140 8.27 -0.80 8.65
CA ILE A 140 9.23 -1.86 9.05
C ILE A 140 9.11 -2.17 10.54
N ASN A 141 9.06 -1.14 11.39
CA ASN A 141 8.91 -1.34 12.84
C ASN A 141 7.57 -2.02 13.17
N ALA A 142 6.48 -1.62 12.52
CA ALA A 142 5.18 -2.27 12.69
C ALA A 142 5.22 -3.76 12.27
N ALA A 143 5.94 -4.10 11.19
CA ALA A 143 6.13 -5.49 10.81
C ALA A 143 6.93 -6.27 11.88
N ARG A 144 8.00 -5.69 12.41
CA ARG A 144 8.78 -6.31 13.50
C ARG A 144 7.99 -6.48 14.80
N GLU A 145 7.08 -5.57 15.11
CA GLU A 145 6.20 -5.67 16.28
C GLU A 145 5.15 -6.79 16.14
N LEU A 146 4.71 -7.07 14.91
CA LEU A 146 3.61 -8.00 14.63
C LEU A 146 4.09 -9.39 14.21
N THR A 147 5.41 -9.61 14.12
CA THR A 147 6.00 -10.88 13.66
C THR A 147 7.12 -11.31 14.61
N SER A 148 7.46 -12.60 14.59
CA SER A 148 8.59 -13.13 15.37
C SER A 148 9.82 -13.28 14.49
N GLU A 149 10.99 -12.88 14.98
CA GLU A 149 12.26 -13.12 14.29
C GLU A 149 12.62 -14.63 14.23
N GLU A 150 11.91 -15.49 14.98
CA GLU A 150 12.11 -16.95 14.95
C GLU A 150 11.49 -17.64 13.72
N ASP A 151 10.43 -17.06 13.16
CA ASP A 151 9.65 -17.65 12.05
C ASP A 151 9.48 -16.73 10.84
N THR A 152 9.90 -15.47 10.95
CA THR A 152 9.70 -14.44 9.92
C THR A 152 11.03 -13.85 9.43
N LEU A 153 11.26 -13.90 8.12
CA LEU A 153 12.36 -13.21 7.47
C LEU A 153 11.90 -11.86 6.92
N ILE A 154 12.46 -10.77 7.44
CA ILE A 154 12.25 -9.41 6.92
C ILE A 154 13.50 -9.00 6.13
N VAL A 155 13.31 -8.69 4.84
CA VAL A 155 14.37 -8.15 3.97
C VAL A 155 14.00 -6.74 3.56
N VAL A 156 14.89 -5.79 3.85
CA VAL A 156 14.74 -4.38 3.45
C VAL A 156 15.80 -4.07 2.41
N THR A 157 15.37 -3.53 1.27
CA THR A 157 16.25 -3.14 0.17
C THR A 157 15.70 -1.93 -0.57
N ALA A 158 16.55 -1.25 -1.33
CA ALA A 158 16.15 -0.21 -2.28
C ALA A 158 16.35 -0.75 -3.70
N ASP A 159 15.43 -0.43 -4.60
CA ASP A 159 15.48 -0.80 -6.02
C ASP A 159 16.55 -0.02 -6.80
N HIS A 160 16.85 1.22 -6.37
CA HIS A 160 18.02 1.99 -6.80
C HIS A 160 18.43 3.06 -5.77
N SER A 161 19.71 3.47 -5.78
CA SER A 161 20.18 4.62 -5.00
C SER A 161 20.03 5.90 -5.81
N HIS A 162 19.39 6.93 -5.23
CA HIS A 162 19.43 8.29 -5.75
C HIS A 162 20.70 9.00 -5.29
N ALA A 163 21.19 9.94 -6.09
CA ALA A 163 22.37 10.76 -5.78
C ALA A 163 22.08 11.78 -4.66
N PHE A 164 21.63 11.31 -3.50
CA PHE A 164 21.50 12.08 -2.28
C PHE A 164 22.88 12.20 -1.64
N SER A 165 23.52 13.35 -1.83
CA SER A 165 24.74 13.71 -1.10
C SER A 165 24.35 14.48 0.16
N TYR A 166 24.55 13.87 1.33
CA TYR A 166 24.61 14.62 2.58
C TYR A 166 26.04 15.14 2.76
N SER A 167 26.30 16.35 2.27
CA SER A 167 27.58 17.03 2.44
C SER A 167 27.44 18.22 3.39
N GLY A 168 28.13 18.18 4.53
CA GLY A 168 28.33 19.35 5.41
C GLY A 168 28.81 18.99 6.82
N TYR A 169 29.88 19.67 7.29
CA TYR A 169 30.30 19.70 8.69
C TYR A 169 29.23 20.41 9.52
N PRO A 170 28.46 19.73 10.39
CA PRO A 170 27.57 20.42 11.32
C PRO A 170 28.44 21.15 12.35
N VAL A 171 28.54 22.47 12.24
CA VAL A 171 29.03 23.29 13.35
C VAL A 171 27.92 23.40 14.38
N SER A 172 28.12 22.64 15.46
CA SER A 172 27.55 22.69 16.83
C SER A 172 26.20 23.38 17.05
#